data_AF-A0A1C3F476-F1
#
_entry.id   AF-A0A1C3F476-F1
#
_cell.length_a   1.000
_cell.length_b   1.000
_cell.length_c   1.000
_cell.angle_alpha   90.00
_cell.angle_beta   90.00
_cell.angle_gamma   90.00
#
_symmetry.space_group_name_H-M   'P 1'
#
loop_
_entity.id
_entity.type
_entity.pdbx_description
1 polymer ?
#
loop_
_entity_poly.entity_id
_entity_poly.type
_entity_poly.pdbx_seq_one_letter_code
_entity_poly.pdbx_strand_id
1 'polypeptide(L)'
;MSNREDWFAVSSFLYSGISSKISLCKDFPRLATPQNLKELEDAIKIYSKNCITSGKYLQEEYQSLSESLVKQSMEDKYKREPPQENILARTIENYRKQERFDPQQLKQIEIGLQKEIDVSKYADPSYDVDQMLEIRWGLEDGADVNSYTDPELNPREMERKRLNMNWGSKVSEEVEVEVKDEYDMEI
;
A
#
# COMPACT_ATOMS: atom_id res chain seq x y z
N MET A 1 -20.66 11.92 -57.50
CA MET A 1 -20.96 12.98 -56.52
C MET A 1 -21.34 12.26 -55.25
N SER A 2 -20.47 12.22 -54.24
CA SER A 2 -20.78 11.58 -52.95
C SER A 2 -21.84 12.43 -52.26
N ASN A 3 -22.99 11.84 -51.94
CA ASN A 3 -24.13 12.57 -51.45
C ASN A 3 -23.85 13.05 -50.02
N ARG A 4 -24.38 14.22 -49.65
CA ARG A 4 -24.21 14.80 -48.31
C ARG A 4 -24.65 13.84 -47.20
N GLU A 5 -25.67 13.04 -47.49
CA GLU A 5 -26.21 11.99 -46.62
C GLU A 5 -25.20 10.86 -46.35
N ASP A 6 -24.37 10.49 -47.33
CA ASP A 6 -23.31 9.49 -47.16
C ASP A 6 -22.27 9.97 -46.15
N TRP A 7 -21.89 11.25 -46.22
CA TRP A 7 -20.96 11.87 -45.29
C TRP A 7 -21.53 12.04 -43.88
N PHE A 8 -22.83 12.32 -43.76
CA PHE A 8 -23.51 12.33 -42.47
C PHE A 8 -23.52 10.94 -41.83
N ALA A 9 -23.82 9.89 -42.60
CA ALA A 9 -23.80 8.51 -42.11
C ALA A 9 -22.40 8.09 -41.64
N VAL A 10 -21.36 8.40 -42.43
CA VAL A 10 -19.96 8.14 -42.06
C VAL A 10 -19.56 8.89 -40.79
N SER A 11 -19.89 10.19 -40.71
CA SER A 11 -19.62 11.01 -39.53
C SER A 11 -20.34 10.49 -38.28
N SER A 12 -21.60 10.06 -38.41
CA SER A 12 -22.38 9.48 -37.31
C SER A 12 -21.82 8.15 -36.82
N PHE A 13 -21.36 7.30 -37.74
CA PHE A 13 -20.76 6.01 -37.40
C PHE A 13 -19.44 6.20 -36.64
N LEU A 14 -18.58 7.10 -37.12
CA LEU A 14 -17.33 7.44 -36.45
C LEU A 14 -17.56 8.05 -35.06
N TYR A 15 -18.53 8.96 -34.92
CA TYR A 15 -18.92 9.53 -33.62
C TYR A 15 -19.35 8.44 -32.63
N SER A 16 -20.26 7.55 -33.05
CA SER A 16 -20.75 6.46 -32.21
C SER A 16 -19.62 5.54 -31.74
N GLY A 17 -18.68 5.20 -32.63
CA GLY A 17 -17.52 4.38 -32.28
C GLY A 17 -16.58 5.06 -31.26
N ILE A 18 -16.29 6.35 -31.44
CA ILE A 18 -15.43 7.10 -30.51
C ILE A 18 -16.12 7.27 -29.15
N SER A 19 -17.40 7.67 -29.13
CA SER A 19 -18.17 7.85 -27.89
C SER A 19 -18.34 6.52 -27.12
N SER A 20 -18.56 5.41 -27.84
CA SER A 20 -18.60 4.07 -27.22
C SER A 20 -17.28 3.70 -26.54
N LYS A 21 -16.14 4.01 -27.18
CA LYS A 21 -14.81 3.79 -26.58
C LYS A 21 -14.57 4.68 -25.36
N ILE A 22 -14.99 5.95 -25.42
CA ILE A 22 -14.94 6.85 -24.25
C ILE A 22 -15.76 6.26 -23.10
N SER A 23 -16.98 5.82 -23.37
CA SER A 23 -17.88 5.23 -22.36
C SER A 23 -17.31 3.94 -21.78
N LEU A 24 -16.76 3.06 -22.61
CA LEU A 24 -16.10 1.83 -22.17
C LEU A 24 -14.91 2.12 -21.23
N CYS A 25 -14.12 3.15 -21.51
CA CYS A 25 -13.04 3.58 -20.62
C CYS A 25 -13.53 4.21 -19.31
N LYS A 26 -14.71 4.86 -19.32
CA LYS A 26 -15.36 5.36 -18.09
C LYS A 26 -15.84 4.20 -17.21
N ASP A 27 -16.51 3.22 -17.82
CA ASP A 27 -17.08 2.08 -17.10
C ASP A 27 -16.00 1.09 -16.63
N PHE A 28 -14.89 0.99 -17.36
CA PHE A 28 -13.76 0.10 -17.06
C PHE A 28 -12.41 0.83 -17.09
N PRO A 29 -12.08 1.61 -16.04
CA PRO A 29 -10.87 2.44 -15.98
C PRO A 29 -9.55 1.68 -16.19
N ARG A 30 -9.51 0.39 -15.80
CA ARG A 30 -8.38 -0.52 -16.04
C ARG A 30 -7.99 -0.69 -17.52
N LEU A 31 -8.88 -0.40 -18.46
CA LEU A 31 -8.61 -0.47 -19.90
C LEU A 31 -8.04 0.84 -20.46
N ALA A 32 -8.05 1.92 -19.68
CA ALA A 32 -7.57 3.26 -20.05
C ALA A 32 -6.05 3.38 -19.91
N THR A 33 -5.30 2.59 -20.69
CA THR A 33 -3.84 2.68 -20.73
C THR A 33 -3.39 3.98 -21.40
N PRO A 34 -2.17 4.49 -21.10
CA PRO A 34 -1.65 5.70 -21.76
C PRO A 34 -1.63 5.60 -23.28
N GLN A 35 -1.35 4.41 -23.80
CA GLN A 35 -1.33 4.14 -25.23
C GLN A 35 -2.74 4.22 -25.85
N ASN A 36 -3.73 3.55 -25.26
CA ASN A 36 -5.10 3.57 -25.77
C ASN A 36 -5.74 4.96 -25.65
N LEU A 37 -5.44 5.71 -24.57
CA LEU A 37 -5.92 7.08 -24.38
C LEU A 37 -5.35 8.05 -25.41
N LYS A 38 -4.08 7.86 -25.80
CA LYS A 38 -3.45 8.63 -26.87
C LYS A 38 -4.07 8.33 -28.23
N GLU A 39 -4.31 7.05 -28.52
CA GLU A 39 -5.01 6.63 -29.76
C GLU A 39 -6.43 7.21 -29.82
N LEU A 40 -7.12 7.29 -28.69
CA LEU A 40 -8.45 7.90 -28.59
C LEU A 40 -8.40 9.42 -28.80
N GLU A 41 -7.41 10.10 -28.22
CA GLU A 41 -7.16 11.54 -28.44
C GLU A 41 -6.90 11.84 -29.92
N ASP A 42 -6.01 11.08 -30.54
CA ASP A 42 -5.67 11.23 -31.96
C ASP A 42 -6.90 10.98 -32.85
N ALA A 43 -7.73 9.99 -32.53
CA ALA A 43 -8.97 9.72 -33.24
C ALA A 43 -9.98 10.87 -33.13
N ILE A 44 -10.15 11.47 -31.95
CA ILE A 44 -11.02 12.64 -31.73
C ILE A 44 -10.51 13.83 -32.55
N LYS A 45 -9.18 14.04 -32.57
CA LYS A 45 -8.53 15.14 -33.30
C LYS A 45 -8.69 15.01 -34.81
N ILE A 46 -8.57 13.79 -35.33
CA ILE A 46 -8.83 13.47 -36.74
C ILE A 46 -10.31 13.69 -37.07
N TYR A 47 -11.21 13.22 -36.20
CA TYR A 47 -12.65 13.41 -36.37
C TYR A 47 -13.03 14.90 -36.39
N SER A 48 -12.56 15.68 -35.42
CA SER A 48 -12.87 17.11 -35.30
C SER A 48 -12.37 17.94 -36.48
N LYS A 49 -11.26 17.51 -37.11
CA LYS A 49 -10.70 18.20 -38.28
C LYS A 49 -11.51 17.94 -39.56
N ASN A 50 -12.14 16.77 -39.67
CA ASN A 50 -12.71 16.28 -40.92
C ASN A 50 -14.25 16.18 -40.93
N CYS A 51 -14.92 16.34 -39.78
CA CYS A 51 -16.38 16.19 -39.67
C CYS A 51 -17.10 17.53 -39.37
N ILE A 52 -18.26 17.73 -40.00
CA ILE A 52 -19.01 19.00 -40.03
C ILE A 52 -19.81 19.25 -38.73
N THR A 53 -20.06 18.22 -37.93
CA THR A 53 -20.82 18.30 -36.67
C THR A 53 -20.15 17.49 -35.55
N SER A 54 -20.48 17.86 -34.31
CA SER A 54 -20.23 17.11 -33.06
C SER A 54 -18.80 16.93 -32.51
N GLY A 55 -17.76 17.53 -33.12
CA GLY A 55 -16.39 17.46 -32.57
C GLY A 55 -16.25 18.04 -31.14
N LYS A 56 -17.00 19.11 -30.83
CA LYS A 56 -17.02 19.75 -29.51
C LYS A 56 -17.54 18.81 -28.41
N TYR A 57 -18.59 18.03 -28.69
CA TYR A 57 -19.18 17.11 -27.73
C TYR A 57 -18.22 15.95 -27.39
N LEU A 58 -17.54 15.37 -28.39
CA LEU A 58 -16.53 14.33 -28.13
C LEU A 58 -15.35 14.86 -27.33
N GLN A 59 -14.94 16.10 -27.58
CA GLN A 59 -13.87 16.74 -26.83
C GLN A 59 -14.27 16.95 -25.37
N GLU A 60 -15.51 17.40 -25.10
CA GLU A 60 -16.06 17.53 -23.76
C GLU A 60 -16.21 16.16 -23.05
N GLU A 61 -16.68 15.13 -23.76
CA GLU A 61 -16.79 13.76 -23.23
C GLU A 61 -15.42 13.16 -22.86
N TYR A 62 -14.41 13.39 -23.69
CA TYR A 62 -13.03 12.96 -23.46
C TYR A 62 -12.37 13.74 -22.34
N GLN A 63 -12.59 15.06 -22.28
CA GLN A 63 -12.09 15.89 -21.19
C GLN A 63 -12.71 15.48 -19.84
N SER A 64 -14.01 15.18 -19.83
CA SER A 64 -14.69 14.62 -18.66
C SER A 64 -14.11 13.26 -18.25
N LEU A 65 -13.78 12.38 -19.22
CA LEU A 65 -13.10 11.12 -18.95
C LEU A 65 -11.70 11.36 -18.34
N SER A 66 -10.88 12.22 -18.93
CA SER A 66 -9.52 12.48 -18.46
C SER A 66 -9.51 13.08 -17.06
N GLU A 67 -10.41 14.01 -16.77
CA GLU A 67 -10.60 14.56 -15.43
C GLU A 67 -11.09 13.51 -14.43
N SER A 68 -12.00 12.62 -14.83
CA SER A 68 -12.46 11.51 -13.99
C SER A 68 -11.34 10.51 -13.70
N LEU A 69 -10.49 10.19 -14.69
CA LEU A 69 -9.34 9.30 -14.51
C LEU A 69 -8.27 9.94 -13.63
N VAL A 70 -8.05 11.25 -13.74
CA VAL A 70 -7.15 11.99 -12.84
C VAL A 70 -7.72 12.03 -11.43
N LYS A 71 -9.03 12.30 -11.26
CA LYS A 71 -9.70 12.24 -9.95
C LYS A 71 -9.66 10.84 -9.37
N GLN A 72 -9.87 9.81 -10.17
CA GLN A 72 -9.77 8.42 -9.73
C GLN A 72 -8.33 8.03 -9.39
N SER A 73 -7.32 8.47 -10.15
CA SER A 73 -5.90 8.26 -9.81
C SER A 73 -5.50 9.01 -8.52
N MET A 74 -6.01 10.22 -8.33
CA MET A 74 -5.85 10.97 -7.10
C MET A 74 -6.58 10.27 -5.94
N GLU A 75 -7.84 9.89 -6.11
CA GLU A 75 -8.61 9.12 -5.15
C GLU A 75 -7.98 7.76 -4.86
N ASP A 76 -7.39 7.05 -5.82
CA ASP A 76 -6.69 5.78 -5.64
C ASP A 76 -5.34 5.98 -4.94
N LYS A 77 -4.66 7.12 -5.17
CA LYS A 77 -3.54 7.58 -4.34
C LYS A 77 -3.99 7.86 -2.89
N TYR A 78 -5.24 8.26 -2.68
CA TYR A 78 -5.88 8.47 -1.37
C TYR A 78 -6.75 7.27 -0.88
N LYS A 79 -6.83 6.16 -1.63
CA LYS A 79 -7.61 4.92 -1.35
C LYS A 79 -6.75 3.65 -1.30
N ARG A 80 -5.43 3.72 -1.55
CA ARG A 80 -4.50 2.98 -0.66
C ARG A 80 -4.82 3.53 0.73
N GLU A 81 -5.61 2.81 1.50
CA GLU A 81 -6.35 3.33 2.65
C GLU A 81 -5.50 4.31 3.49
N PRO A 82 -6.05 5.45 3.96
CA PRO A 82 -5.51 6.13 5.10
C PRO A 82 -6.37 5.75 6.32
N PRO A 83 -6.12 4.64 7.02
CA PRO A 83 -6.48 4.57 8.42
C PRO A 83 -5.44 5.45 9.14
N GLN A 84 -5.90 6.53 9.79
CA GLN A 84 -5.12 7.34 10.76
C GLN A 84 -4.25 8.52 10.27
N GLU A 85 -4.61 9.26 9.21
CA GLU A 85 -4.26 10.69 9.21
C GLU A 85 -5.21 11.34 10.24
N ASN A 86 -4.86 11.58 11.49
CA ASN A 86 -3.62 12.19 11.96
C ASN A 86 -3.43 11.86 13.46
N ILE A 87 -3.47 10.59 13.85
CA ILE A 87 -3.04 10.18 15.19
C ILE A 87 -1.56 9.83 15.12
N LEU A 88 -1.14 9.01 14.16
CA LEU A 88 0.25 8.63 13.97
C LEU A 88 1.18 9.83 13.78
N ALA A 89 0.79 10.73 12.87
CA ALA A 89 1.53 11.94 12.58
C ALA A 89 1.54 12.93 13.77
N ARG A 90 0.44 13.05 14.53
CA ARG A 90 0.42 13.81 15.80
C ARG A 90 1.29 13.15 16.87
N THR A 91 1.28 11.84 16.98
CA THR A 91 2.01 11.08 18.00
C THR A 91 3.51 11.12 17.74
N ILE A 92 3.97 10.90 16.51
CA ILE A 92 5.39 11.05 16.17
C ILE A 92 5.87 12.49 16.35
N GLU A 93 5.03 13.48 16.01
CA GLU A 93 5.35 14.90 16.22
C GLU A 93 5.44 15.25 17.72
N ASN A 94 4.61 14.64 18.56
CA ASN A 94 4.71 14.81 20.02
C ASN A 94 6.03 14.25 20.56
N TYR A 95 6.53 13.13 20.03
CA TYR A 95 7.85 12.60 20.42
C TYR A 95 8.99 13.48 19.89
N ARG A 96 8.90 13.99 18.66
CA ARG A 96 9.89 14.92 18.09
C ARG A 96 10.03 16.19 18.93
N LYS A 97 8.91 16.78 19.35
CA LYS A 97 8.87 18.00 20.19
C LYS A 97 9.50 17.84 21.57
N GLN A 98 9.67 16.62 22.06
CA GLN A 98 10.34 16.41 23.34
C GLN A 98 11.83 16.64 23.24
N GLU A 99 12.43 16.55 22.04
CA GLU A 99 13.88 16.72 21.80
C GLU A 99 14.78 15.81 22.66
N ARG A 100 14.21 14.73 23.22
CA ARG A 100 14.92 13.71 24.03
C ARG A 100 15.33 12.49 23.24
N PHE A 101 14.83 12.35 22.01
CA PHE A 101 15.10 11.22 21.14
C PHE A 101 16.03 11.63 20.01
N ASP A 102 17.04 10.81 19.74
CA ASP A 102 17.86 10.95 18.55
C ASP A 102 17.09 10.52 17.28
N PRO A 103 17.58 10.88 16.08
CA PRO A 103 16.91 10.56 14.83
C PRO A 103 16.69 9.05 14.59
N GLN A 104 17.55 8.19 15.12
CA GLN A 104 17.45 6.74 14.98
C GLN A 104 16.41 6.16 15.95
N GLN A 105 16.34 6.64 17.20
CA GLN A 105 15.27 6.31 18.14
C GLN A 105 13.90 6.73 17.59
N LEU A 106 13.80 7.95 17.05
CA LEU A 106 12.58 8.43 16.37
C LEU A 106 12.20 7.53 15.19
N LYS A 107 13.19 6.99 14.46
CA LYS A 107 12.93 6.05 13.37
C LYS A 107 12.35 4.73 13.88
N GLN A 108 12.81 4.21 15.02
CA GLN A 108 12.23 3.01 15.64
C GLN A 108 10.78 3.26 16.08
N ILE A 109 10.49 4.42 16.67
CA ILE A 109 9.13 4.82 17.06
C ILE A 109 8.23 4.94 15.82
N GLU A 110 8.71 5.59 14.76
CA GLU A 110 7.96 5.73 13.50
C GLU A 110 7.61 4.37 12.89
N ILE A 111 8.56 3.42 12.86
CA ILE A 111 8.31 2.08 12.31
C ILE A 111 7.27 1.32 13.16
N GLY A 112 7.38 1.37 14.49
CA GLY A 112 6.39 0.68 15.33
C GLY A 112 5.00 1.27 15.21
N LEU A 113 4.91 2.60 15.16
CA LEU A 113 3.68 3.32 14.85
C LEU A 113 3.09 2.86 13.49
N GLN A 114 3.90 2.81 12.43
CA GLN A 114 3.44 2.34 11.10
C GLN A 114 2.97 0.89 11.08
N LYS A 115 3.50 0.05 11.98
CA LYS A 115 3.12 -1.36 12.13
C LYS A 115 2.01 -1.58 13.18
N GLU A 116 1.40 -0.51 13.70
CA GLU A 116 0.38 -0.55 14.75
C GLU A 116 0.84 -1.26 16.05
N ILE A 117 2.14 -1.19 16.33
CA ILE A 117 2.77 -1.73 17.54
C ILE A 117 2.61 -0.71 18.69
N ASP A 118 2.42 -1.21 19.91
CA ASP A 118 2.37 -0.39 21.11
C ASP A 118 3.75 0.22 21.43
N VAL A 119 4.00 1.41 20.85
CA VAL A 119 5.25 2.14 21.06
C VAL A 119 5.46 2.63 22.48
N SER A 120 4.41 2.69 23.32
CA SER A 120 4.55 3.10 24.72
C SER A 120 5.43 2.16 25.54
N LYS A 121 5.64 0.93 25.05
CA LYS A 121 6.50 -0.08 25.67
C LYS A 121 8.00 0.20 25.52
N TYR A 122 8.40 0.97 24.52
CA TYR A 122 9.82 1.15 24.20
C TYR A 122 10.20 2.57 23.79
N ALA A 123 9.24 3.50 23.63
CA ALA A 123 9.49 4.91 23.38
C ALA A 123 9.99 5.63 24.65
N ASP A 124 11.14 5.19 25.17
CA ASP A 124 11.83 5.75 26.33
C ASP A 124 13.25 6.15 25.90
N PRO A 125 13.68 7.42 26.10
CA PRO A 125 15.01 7.87 25.70
C PRO A 125 16.16 7.23 26.49
N SER A 126 15.88 6.47 27.56
CA SER A 126 16.90 5.66 28.26
C SER A 126 17.32 4.40 27.50
N TYR A 127 16.51 3.95 26.54
CA TYR A 127 16.90 2.87 25.64
C TYR A 127 17.73 3.39 24.48
N ASP A 128 18.84 2.73 24.17
CA ASP A 128 19.53 2.92 22.91
C ASP A 128 18.72 2.34 21.73
N VAL A 129 19.17 2.67 20.51
CA VAL A 129 18.50 2.27 19.27
C VAL A 129 18.39 0.76 19.12
N ASP A 130 19.40 0.02 19.59
CA ASP A 130 19.48 -1.44 19.46
C ASP A 130 18.59 -2.12 20.52
N GLN A 131 18.48 -1.57 21.73
CA GLN A 131 17.50 -1.99 22.74
C GLN A 131 16.07 -1.78 22.23
N MET A 132 15.76 -0.61 21.66
CA MET A 132 14.45 -0.34 21.06
C MET A 132 14.13 -1.31 19.90
N LEU A 133 15.14 -1.70 19.12
CA LEU A 133 15.01 -2.68 18.05
C LEU A 133 14.60 -4.06 18.57
N GLU A 134 15.26 -4.56 19.61
CA GLU A 134 14.95 -5.87 20.21
C GLU A 134 13.55 -5.90 20.85
N ILE A 135 13.13 -4.81 21.49
CA ILE A 135 11.78 -4.70 22.06
C ILE A 135 10.74 -4.67 20.93
N ARG A 136 10.97 -3.90 19.86
CA ARG A 136 10.07 -3.85 18.70
C ARG A 136 9.94 -5.22 18.04
N TRP A 137 11.04 -5.92 17.80
CA TRP A 137 10.99 -7.28 17.23
C TRP A 137 10.24 -8.26 18.13
N GLY A 138 10.39 -8.18 19.45
CA GLY A 138 9.58 -8.98 20.36
C GLY A 138 8.09 -8.73 20.22
N LEU A 139 7.69 -7.45 20.12
CA LEU A 139 6.29 -7.08 19.90
C LEU A 139 5.78 -7.51 18.52
N GLU A 140 6.61 -7.43 17.48
CA GLU A 140 6.29 -7.93 16.12
C GLU A 140 6.06 -9.44 16.11
N ASP A 141 6.86 -10.19 16.87
CA ASP A 141 6.76 -11.64 17.02
C ASP A 141 5.65 -12.06 18.01
N GLY A 142 4.95 -11.11 18.64
CA GLY A 142 3.91 -11.37 19.64
C GLY A 142 4.43 -11.87 21.00
N ALA A 143 5.72 -11.69 21.29
CA ALA A 143 6.35 -12.09 22.55
C ALA A 143 6.00 -11.14 23.70
N ASP A 144 5.96 -11.66 24.92
CA ASP A 144 5.84 -10.84 26.13
C ASP A 144 7.17 -10.14 26.46
N VAL A 145 7.30 -8.90 26.00
CA VAL A 145 8.51 -8.10 26.16
C VAL A 145 8.79 -7.66 27.61
N ASN A 146 7.79 -7.66 28.50
CA ASN A 146 7.95 -7.14 29.88
C ASN A 146 8.99 -7.94 30.69
N SER A 147 9.26 -9.17 30.27
CA SER A 147 10.22 -10.10 30.87
C SER A 147 11.69 -9.76 30.58
N TYR A 148 11.95 -8.90 29.60
CA TYR A 148 13.30 -8.52 29.19
C TYR A 148 13.49 -7.04 28.83
N THR A 149 12.44 -6.22 28.91
CA THR A 149 12.52 -4.75 28.78
C THR A 149 13.10 -4.13 30.05
N ASP A 150 14.41 -3.88 30.06
CA ASP A 150 15.11 -3.22 31.16
C ASP A 150 16.24 -2.36 30.57
N PRO A 151 16.25 -1.03 30.77
CA PRO A 151 17.28 -0.15 30.22
C PRO A 151 18.71 -0.52 30.65
N GLU A 152 18.88 -1.27 31.75
CA GLU A 152 20.19 -1.73 32.21
C GLU A 152 20.73 -2.93 31.42
N LEU A 153 19.87 -3.67 30.70
CA LEU A 153 20.28 -4.81 29.89
C LEU A 153 20.84 -4.36 28.55
N ASN A 154 22.01 -4.85 28.16
CA ASN A 154 22.52 -4.52 26.83
C ASN A 154 21.70 -5.22 25.71
N PRO A 155 21.76 -4.73 24.46
CA PRO A 155 21.01 -5.30 23.34
C PRO A 155 21.20 -6.83 23.17
N ARG A 156 22.42 -7.35 23.38
CA ARG A 156 22.71 -8.79 23.25
C ARG A 156 22.03 -9.63 24.34
N GLU A 157 21.84 -9.08 25.53
CA GLU A 157 21.08 -9.72 26.61
C GLU A 157 19.59 -9.77 26.28
N MET A 158 19.04 -8.68 25.75
CA MET A 158 17.66 -8.62 25.27
C MET A 158 17.42 -9.59 24.11
N GLU A 159 18.30 -9.60 23.12
CA GLU A 159 18.26 -10.51 21.98
C GLU A 159 18.20 -11.97 22.45
N ARG A 160 19.11 -12.36 23.34
CA ARG A 160 19.15 -13.73 23.88
C ARG A 160 17.85 -14.09 24.61
N LYS A 161 17.31 -13.17 25.42
CA LYS A 161 16.04 -13.39 26.13
C LYS A 161 14.86 -13.51 25.15
N ARG A 162 14.78 -12.63 24.14
CA ARG A 162 13.77 -12.68 23.07
C ARG A 162 13.82 -13.99 22.30
N LEU A 163 15.01 -14.42 21.86
CA LEU A 163 15.18 -15.67 21.11
C LEU A 163 14.80 -16.90 21.93
N ASN A 164 15.14 -16.93 23.22
CA ASN A 164 14.73 -18.02 24.12
C ASN A 164 13.20 -18.11 24.26
N MET A 165 12.47 -16.98 24.24
CA MET A 165 11.01 -16.96 24.32
C MET A 165 10.33 -17.33 23.00
N ASN A 166 10.86 -16.84 21.88
CA ASN A 166 10.34 -17.16 20.54
C ASN A 166 10.55 -18.66 20.22
N TRP A 167 11.70 -19.24 20.59
CA TRP A 167 11.97 -20.67 20.37
C TRP A 167 11.24 -21.58 21.35
N GLY A 168 11.07 -21.19 22.62
CA GLY A 168 10.36 -21.98 23.63
C GLY A 168 8.88 -22.25 23.27
N SER A 169 8.25 -21.31 22.57
CA SER A 169 6.85 -21.42 22.12
C SER A 169 6.69 -22.35 20.91
N LYS A 170 7.73 -22.48 20.07
CA LYS A 170 7.72 -23.30 18.85
C LYS A 170 7.93 -24.79 19.15
N VAL A 171 8.69 -25.11 20.20
CA VAL A 171 9.01 -26.50 20.60
C VAL A 171 7.79 -27.22 21.18
N SER A 172 6.80 -26.52 21.74
CA SER A 172 5.56 -27.15 22.24
C SER A 172 4.59 -27.58 21.15
N GLU A 173 4.75 -27.13 19.90
CA GLU A 173 3.92 -27.56 18.76
C GLU A 173 4.51 -28.78 18.02
N GLU A 174 5.76 -29.15 18.32
CA GLU A 174 6.46 -30.29 17.73
C GLU A 174 6.81 -31.36 18.79
N VAL A 175 5.81 -31.95 19.47
CA VAL A 175 6.01 -33.27 20.10
C VAL A 175 4.78 -34.15 19.91
N GLU A 176 4.83 -34.98 18.87
CA GLU A 176 4.41 -36.39 18.93
C GLU A 176 5.21 -37.16 17.87
N VAL A 177 6.53 -37.22 18.04
CA VAL A 177 7.31 -38.29 17.41
C VAL A 177 7.13 -39.50 18.33
N GLU A 178 6.24 -40.42 17.96
CA GLU A 178 6.20 -41.77 18.51
C GLU A 178 7.59 -42.38 18.36
N VAL A 179 8.36 -42.40 19.45
CA VAL A 179 9.51 -43.28 19.58
C VAL A 179 8.92 -44.67 19.75
N LYS A 180 8.78 -45.42 18.65
CA LYS A 180 8.64 -46.87 18.73
C LYS A 180 9.98 -47.44 19.14
N ASP A 181 10.12 -47.64 20.44
CA ASP A 181 11.10 -48.55 21.02
C ASP A 181 10.80 -49.96 20.48
N GLU A 182 11.61 -50.45 19.53
CA GLU A 182 11.68 -51.87 19.23
C GLU A 182 13.14 -52.33 19.39
N TYR A 183 13.49 -52.55 20.65
CA TYR A 183 14.57 -53.44 21.04
C TYR A 183 14.11 -54.88 20.78
N ASP A 184 14.46 -55.44 19.63
CA ASP A 184 14.56 -56.89 19.48
C ASP A 184 16.04 -57.29 19.47
N MET A 185 16.55 -57.50 20.69
CA MET A 185 17.56 -58.53 20.92
C MET A 185 16.84 -59.87 20.84
N GLU A 186 17.18 -60.70 19.87
CA GLU A 186 17.18 -62.15 20.08
C GLU A 186 18.25 -62.82 19.20
N ILE A 187 18.75 -63.93 19.73
CA ILE A 187 20.07 -64.57 19.55
C ILE A 187 20.19 -65.31 18.22
#